data_AF-A0A0B6ZAE5-F1
#
_entry.id   AF-A0A0B6ZAE5-F1
#
_cell.length_a   1.000
_cell.length_b   1.000
_cell.length_c   1.000
_cell.angle_alpha   90.00
_cell.angle_beta   90.00
_cell.angle_gamma   90.00
#
_symmetry.space_group_name_H-M   'P 1'
#
loop_
_entity.id
_entity.type
_entity.pdbx_description
1 polymer ?
#
loop_
_entity_poly.entity_id
_entity_poly.type
_entity_poly.pdbx_seq_one_letter_code
_entity_poly.pdbx_strand_id
1 'polypeptide(L)' 'LYQGPDSLSHMMRTSLNSDPLSPVLSESHLDALDRRIGKVIKTVSNCINNGRSWDTVVVQEEDVY' A
#
# COMPACT_ATOMS: atom_id res chain seq x y z
N LEU A 1 -7.10 5.38 5.90
CA LEU A 1 -5.97 4.50 6.27
C LEU A 1 -6.31 3.10 5.79
N TYR A 2 -5.33 2.29 5.36
CA TYR A 2 -5.57 0.88 5.06
C TYR A 2 -6.09 0.18 6.32
N GLN A 3 -7.19 -0.57 6.21
CA GLN A 3 -7.89 -1.23 7.32
C GLN A 3 -7.84 -2.75 7.22
N GLY A 4 -6.82 -3.29 6.55
CA GLY A 4 -6.60 -4.74 6.55
C GLY A 4 -6.35 -5.30 7.95
N PRO A 5 -6.49 -6.62 8.14
CA PRO A 5 -6.33 -7.27 9.44
C PRO A 5 -4.91 -7.08 10.01
N ASP A 6 -3.91 -7.02 9.14
CA ASP A 6 -2.50 -6.81 9.49
C ASP A 6 -1.94 -5.56 8.79
N SER A 7 -0.97 -4.88 9.41
CA SER A 7 -0.25 -3.78 8.77
C SER A 7 0.62 -4.29 7.61
N LEU A 8 0.98 -3.40 6.68
CA LEU A 8 1.89 -3.75 5.59
C LEU A 8 3.26 -4.14 6.15
N SER A 9 3.74 -3.44 7.18
CA SER A 9 4.96 -3.80 7.90
C SER A 9 4.91 -5.21 8.48
N HIS A 10 3.78 -5.64 9.06
CA HIS A 10 3.60 -6.99 9.58
C HIS A 10 3.68 -8.03 8.45
N MET A 11 2.91 -7.84 7.38
CA MET A 11 2.91 -8.77 6.24
C MET A 11 4.28 -8.89 5.60
N MET A 12 5.00 -7.77 5.43
CA MET A 12 6.35 -7.75 4.87
C MET A 12 7.36 -8.44 5.78
N ARG A 13 7.28 -8.23 7.10
CA ARG A 13 8.14 -8.92 8.07
C ARG A 13 7.94 -10.44 7.98
N THR A 14 6.69 -10.89 7.95
CA THR A 14 6.35 -12.31 7.85
C THR A 14 6.83 -12.91 6.54
N SER A 15 6.60 -12.23 5.41
CA SER A 15 7.02 -12.69 4.07
C SER A 15 8.54 -12.79 3.93
N LEU A 16 9.28 -11.78 4.42
CA LEU A 16 10.73 -11.71 4.28
C LEU A 16 11.48 -12.62 5.26
N ASN A 17 10.82 -13.14 6.29
CA ASN A 17 11.47 -13.94 7.32
C ASN A 17 11.94 -15.32 6.81
N SER A 18 11.37 -15.82 5.71
CA SER A 18 11.83 -17.07 5.09
C SER A 18 13.10 -16.91 4.25
N ASP A 19 13.55 -15.68 4.00
CA ASP A 19 14.77 -15.42 3.24
C ASP A 19 16.01 -15.75 4.10
N PRO A 20 17.02 -16.48 3.58
CA PRO A 20 18.27 -16.74 4.30
C PRO A 20 19.03 -15.49 4.74
N LEU A 21 18.79 -14.35 4.10
CA LEU A 21 19.34 -13.04 4.45
C LEU A 21 18.54 -12.31 5.52
N SER A 22 17.56 -12.96 6.15
CA SER A 22 16.74 -12.36 7.20
C SER A 22 17.62 -11.89 8.39
N PRO A 23 17.42 -10.67 8.90
CA PRO A 23 16.43 -9.69 8.46
C PRO A 23 16.85 -8.94 7.18
N VAL A 24 15.98 -8.97 6.16
CA VAL A 24 16.21 -8.28 4.86
C VAL A 24 16.02 -6.76 4.98
N LEU A 25 15.05 -6.31 5.78
CA LEU A 25 14.76 -4.90 6.01
C LEU A 25 14.91 -4.56 7.50
N SER A 26 15.44 -3.36 7.77
CA SER A 26 15.43 -2.82 9.14
C SER A 26 14.03 -2.42 9.58
N GLU A 27 13.78 -2.44 10.90
CA GLU A 27 12.51 -2.03 11.48
C GLU A 27 12.10 -0.60 11.08
N SER A 28 13.06 0.32 11.00
CA SER A 28 12.82 1.69 10.51
C SER A 28 12.28 1.77 9.08
N HIS A 29 12.64 0.82 8.21
CA HIS A 29 12.12 0.73 6.85
C HIS A 29 10.72 0.10 6.82
N LEU A 30 10.46 -0.89 7.67
CA LEU A 30 9.11 -1.46 7.83
C LEU A 30 8.11 -0.40 8.32
N ASP A 31 8.46 0.38 9.34
CA ASP A 31 7.63 1.50 9.81
C ASP A 31 7.42 2.57 8.73
N ALA A 32 8.43 2.79 7.89
CA ALA A 32 8.31 3.72 6.77
C ALA A 32 7.31 3.25 5.71
N LEU A 33 7.14 1.94 5.51
CA LEU A 33 6.14 1.39 4.58
C LEU A 33 4.73 1.76 5.02
N ASP A 34 4.39 1.55 6.29
CA ASP A 34 3.06 1.89 6.84
C ASP A 34 2.74 3.39 6.71
N ARG A 35 3.73 4.25 6.98
CA ARG A 35 3.56 5.70 6.81
C ARG A 35 3.40 6.09 5.33
N ARG A 36 4.12 5.43 4.43
CA ARG A 36 4.09 5.71 2.97
C ARG A 36 2.79 5.23 2.34
N ILE A 37 2.29 4.04 2.67
CA ILE A 37 1.01 3.56 2.16
C ILE A 37 -0.15 4.47 2.59
N GLY A 38 -0.10 5.01 3.82
CA GLY A 38 -1.06 6.04 4.26
C GLY A 38 -1.07 7.28 3.37
N LYS A 39 0.10 7.72 2.88
CA LYS A 39 0.22 8.84 1.93
C LYS A 39 -0.31 8.47 0.54
N VAL A 40 0.00 7.28 0.04
CA VAL A 40 -0.49 6.78 -1.27
C VAL A 40 -2.02 6.77 -1.29
N ILE A 41 -2.65 6.15 -0.28
CA ILE A 41 -4.12 6.11 -0.17
C ILE A 41 -4.72 7.52 -0.08
N LYS A 42 -4.07 8.43 0.66
CA LYS A 42 -4.50 9.84 0.71
C LYS A 42 -4.45 10.50 -0.67
N THR A 43 -3.39 10.27 -1.44
CA THR A 43 -3.29 10.78 -2.81
C THR A 43 -4.39 10.23 -3.71
N VAL A 44 -4.65 8.91 -3.67
CA VAL A 44 -5.74 8.29 -4.44
C VAL A 44 -7.10 8.87 -4.05
N SER A 45 -7.36 9.01 -2.74
CA SER A 45 -8.59 9.64 -2.24
C SER A 45 -8.74 11.09 -2.71
N ASN A 46 -7.65 11.86 -2.74
CA ASN A 46 -7.68 13.22 -3.28
C ASN A 46 -8.01 13.24 -4.78
N CYS A 47 -7.52 12.28 -5.57
CA CYS A 47 -7.86 12.18 -6.99
C CYS A 47 -9.37 11.97 -7.20
N ILE A 48 -9.97 11.09 -6.39
CA ILE A 48 -11.42 10.82 -6.42
C ILE A 48 -12.22 12.05 -5.98
N ASN A 49 -11.79 12.72 -4.90
CA ASN A 49 -12.52 13.85 -4.33
C ASN A 49 -12.37 15.16 -5.12
N ASN A 50 -11.33 15.32 -5.94
CA ASN A 50 -11.04 16.54 -6.71
C ASN A 50 -11.70 16.57 -8.10
N GLY A 51 -12.83 15.88 -8.27
CA GLY A 51 -13.67 15.98 -9.47
C GLY A 51 -13.40 14.97 -10.57
N ARG A 52 -12.60 13.92 -10.32
CA ARG A 52 -12.59 12.72 -11.16
C ARG A 52 -13.57 11.72 -10.55
N SER A 53 -14.46 11.16 -11.36
CA SER A 53 -15.33 10.08 -10.89
C SER A 53 -14.48 8.86 -10.51
N TRP A 54 -14.97 8.04 -9.58
CA TRP A 54 -14.26 6.88 -9.06
C TRP A 54 -13.85 5.92 -10.19
N ASP A 55 -14.73 5.72 -11.18
CA ASP A 55 -14.53 4.88 -12.37
C ASP A 55 -13.39 5.38 -13.27
N THR A 56 -13.08 6.68 -13.22
CA THR A 56 -11.97 7.26 -14.00
C THR A 56 -10.61 7.11 -13.29
N VAL A 57 -10.62 6.89 -11.97
CA VAL A 57 -9.39 6.75 -11.15
C VAL A 57 -9.09 5.28 -10.88
N VAL A 58 -10.12 4.46 -10.65
CA VAL A 58 -10.04 3.03 -10.41
C VAL A 58 -10.70 2.34 -11.60
N VAL A 59 -9.92 2.12 -12.64
CA VAL A 59 -10.32 1.41 -13.86
C VAL A 59 -10.14 -0.09 -13.67
N GLN A 60 -11.09 -0.89 -14.13
CA GLN A 60 -10.89 -2.34 -14.24
C GLN A 60 -10.09 -2.62 -15.51
N GLU A 61 -9.30 -3.71 -15.52
CA GLU A 61 -8.52 -4.11 -16.70
C GLU A 61 -9.39 -4.28 -17.95
N GLU A 62 -10.65 -4.67 -17.74
CA GLU A 62 -11.67 -4.85 -18.78
C GLU A 62 -12.14 -3.53 -19.41
N ASP A 63 -12.01 -2.40 -18.71
CA ASP A 63 -12.45 -1.07 -19.17
C ASP A 63 -11.37 -0.32 -20.00
N VAL A 64 -10.19 -0.92 -20.17
CA VAL A 64 -9.03 -0.31 -20.85
C VAL A 64 -8.91 -0.73 -22.32
N TYR A 65 -9.71 -1.72 -22.76
CA TYR A 65 -9.71 -2.26 -24.13
C TYR A 65 -10.94 -1.88 -24.95
#